data_AF-A0A0D2VTX4-F1
#
_entry.id   AF-A0A0D2VTX4-F1
#
_cell.length_a   1.000
_cell.length_b   1.000
_cell.length_c   1.000
_cell.angle_alpha   90.00
_cell.angle_beta   90.00
_cell.angle_gamma   90.00
#
_symmetry.space_group_name_H-M   'P 1'
#
loop_
_entity.id
_entity.type
_entity.pdbx_description
1 polymer ?
#
loop_
_entity_poly.entity_id
_entity_poly.type
_entity_poly.pdbx_seq_one_letter_code
_entity_poly.pdbx_strand_id
1 'polypeptide(L)'
;MPEWQKTAEWPLASFSTMVALMGGYVVVIKGLQAFMKNREALRCTMAGHVHNVIMTALSAYVFFGMGYDVIQNWKENNFDPSLAVCDPELKLSKNADYWFWIFYVSKFYEYIDTILLVLRKKPVIFLHAYHHFITASIVWAAWIFPGASNWVGPITNAFVHIWMYAYYMAADFGLSRKWGAYITKIQLTQFMGCIALWACVGLAMIPDNSCKTPAESFSWLCLQYVIFLYLFRRFDSKRNGKKPAAATATKSVAASAAGNEVEDKKRE
;
A
#
# COMPACT_ATOMS: atom_id res chain seq x y z
N MET A 1 12.19 21.84 -15.05
CA MET A 1 10.96 21.03 -15.01
C MET A 1 10.21 21.27 -16.32
N PRO A 2 9.59 20.25 -16.93
CA PRO A 2 8.79 20.41 -18.13
C PRO A 2 7.66 21.43 -17.96
N GLU A 3 7.25 22.09 -19.04
CA GLU A 3 6.26 23.17 -19.03
C GLU A 3 4.86 22.73 -18.54
N TRP A 4 4.53 21.44 -18.70
CA TRP A 4 3.30 20.85 -18.18
C TRP A 4 3.30 20.74 -16.65
N GLN A 5 4.47 20.68 -16.01
CA GLN A 5 4.62 20.33 -14.61
C GLN A 5 4.52 21.54 -13.66
N LYS A 6 3.33 22.14 -13.63
CA LYS A 6 3.00 23.28 -12.75
C LYS A 6 2.40 22.83 -11.42
N THR A 7 3.08 21.92 -10.73
CA THR A 7 2.59 21.31 -9.48
C THR A 7 2.20 22.32 -8.40
N ALA A 8 2.87 23.48 -8.36
CA ALA A 8 2.57 24.56 -7.41
C ALA A 8 1.19 25.22 -7.60
N GLU A 9 0.54 25.07 -8.76
CA GLU A 9 -0.77 25.67 -9.05
C GLU A 9 -1.94 24.76 -8.64
N TRP A 10 -1.65 23.47 -8.37
CA TRP A 10 -2.70 22.51 -8.03
C TRP A 10 -3.13 22.64 -6.57
N PRO A 11 -4.44 22.50 -6.26
CA PRO A 11 -4.93 22.55 -4.89
C PRO A 11 -4.22 21.54 -3.99
N LEU A 12 -3.86 21.97 -2.78
CA LEU A 12 -3.19 21.15 -1.74
C LEU A 12 -1.74 20.73 -2.04
N ALA A 13 -1.16 21.10 -3.18
CA ALA A 13 0.16 20.65 -3.60
C ALA A 13 1.33 21.33 -2.86
N SER A 14 1.09 22.36 -2.05
CA SER A 14 2.17 23.01 -1.30
C SER A 14 2.71 22.11 -0.19
N PHE A 15 4.02 22.16 0.05
CA PHE A 15 4.67 21.41 1.13
C PHE A 15 4.06 21.71 2.51
N SER A 16 3.75 22.98 2.77
CA SER A 16 3.12 23.41 4.03
C SER A 16 1.72 22.80 4.21
N THR A 17 0.92 22.73 3.14
CA THR A 17 -0.41 22.12 3.19
C THR A 17 -0.31 20.62 3.44
N MET A 18 0.61 19.93 2.76
CA MET A 18 0.87 18.51 3.00
C MET A 18 1.19 18.23 4.47
N VAL A 19 2.16 18.95 5.03
CA VAL A 19 2.59 18.76 6.43
C VAL A 19 1.47 19.10 7.40
N ALA A 20 0.70 20.16 7.12
CA ALA A 20 -0.46 20.52 7.94
C ALA A 20 -1.54 19.43 7.96
N LEU A 21 -1.86 18.83 6.80
CA LEU A 21 -2.84 17.73 6.71
C LEU A 21 -2.33 16.45 7.41
N MET A 22 -1.06 16.11 7.25
CA MET A 22 -0.43 14.99 7.96
C MET A 22 -0.41 15.21 9.49
N GLY A 23 -0.12 16.42 9.95
CA GLY A 23 -0.23 16.79 11.37
C GLY A 23 -1.68 16.73 11.87
N GLY A 24 -2.61 17.23 11.06
CA GLY A 24 -4.04 17.18 11.30
C GLY A 24 -4.55 15.75 11.49
N TYR A 25 -4.07 14.79 10.68
CA TYR A 25 -4.37 13.37 10.88
C TYR A 25 -4.01 12.89 12.28
N VAL A 26 -2.81 13.20 12.78
CA VAL A 26 -2.39 12.78 14.13
C VAL A 26 -3.29 13.39 15.20
N VAL A 27 -3.57 14.70 15.09
CA VAL A 27 -4.42 15.43 16.04
C VAL A 27 -5.84 14.86 16.05
N VAL A 28 -6.46 14.69 14.87
CA VAL A 28 -7.82 14.16 14.73
C VAL A 28 -7.91 12.74 15.28
N ILE A 29 -6.98 11.85 14.92
CA ILE A 29 -7.03 10.45 15.38
C ILE A 29 -6.82 10.37 16.90
N LYS A 30 -5.88 11.12 17.47
CA LYS A 30 -5.66 11.14 18.93
C LYS A 30 -6.84 11.76 19.68
N GLY A 31 -7.39 12.86 19.18
CA GLY A 31 -8.59 13.49 19.73
C GLY A 31 -9.80 12.56 19.69
N LEU A 32 -10.00 11.87 18.57
CA LEU A 32 -11.10 10.92 18.41
C LEU A 32 -10.94 9.68 19.31
N GLN A 33 -9.71 9.17 19.46
CA GLN A 33 -9.41 8.08 20.42
C GLN A 33 -9.73 8.50 21.87
N ALA A 34 -9.39 9.73 22.27
CA ALA A 34 -9.72 10.26 23.57
C ALA A 34 -11.25 10.41 23.76
N PHE A 35 -11.94 10.96 22.75
CA PHE A 35 -13.39 11.13 22.74
C PHE A 35 -14.14 9.79 22.84
N MET A 36 -13.65 8.75 22.16
CA MET A 36 -14.28 7.42 22.13
C MET A 36 -13.90 6.53 23.33
N LYS A 37 -12.99 6.97 24.22
CA LYS A 37 -12.50 6.16 25.34
C LYS A 37 -13.64 5.60 26.20
N ASN A 38 -14.57 6.47 26.60
CA ASN A 38 -15.69 6.15 27.49
C ASN A 38 -17.03 5.97 26.77
N ARG A 39 -17.02 5.85 25.42
CA ARG A 39 -18.24 5.69 24.60
C ARG A 39 -18.37 4.27 24.08
N GLU A 40 -19.56 3.84 23.69
CA GLU A 40 -19.73 2.55 23.03
C GLU A 40 -19.22 2.58 21.57
N ALA A 41 -18.96 1.41 21.00
CA ALA A 41 -18.56 1.30 19.60
C ALA A 41 -19.73 1.69 18.69
N LEU A 42 -19.48 2.56 17.71
CA LEU A 42 -20.50 2.98 16.76
C LEU A 42 -20.66 1.95 15.63
N ARG A 43 -21.90 1.71 15.22
CA ARG A 43 -22.22 0.85 14.07
C ARG A 43 -22.14 1.67 12.78
N CYS A 44 -20.94 1.87 12.26
CA CYS A 44 -20.70 2.63 11.04
C CYS A 44 -20.68 1.74 9.76
N THR A 45 -21.49 0.68 9.69
CA THR A 45 -21.43 -0.29 8.58
C THR A 45 -21.73 0.34 7.23
N MET A 46 -22.84 1.07 7.09
CA MET A 46 -23.20 1.73 5.83
C MET A 46 -22.17 2.78 5.41
N ALA A 47 -21.67 3.58 6.36
CA ALA A 47 -20.60 4.54 6.09
C ALA A 47 -19.32 3.83 5.59
N GLY A 48 -18.97 2.70 6.19
CA GLY A 48 -17.85 1.87 5.74
C GLY A 48 -18.06 1.29 4.34
N HIS A 49 -19.26 0.80 4.02
CA HIS A 49 -19.57 0.30 2.68
C HIS A 49 -19.48 1.40 1.62
N VAL A 50 -20.08 2.57 1.88
CA VAL A 50 -20.03 3.72 0.97
C VAL A 50 -18.58 4.16 0.75
N HIS A 51 -17.80 4.28 1.84
CA HIS A 51 -16.37 4.59 1.78
C HIS A 51 -15.59 3.58 0.91
N ASN A 52 -15.79 2.28 1.14
CA ASN A 52 -15.12 1.23 0.37
C ASN A 52 -15.51 1.25 -1.12
N VAL A 53 -16.78 1.55 -1.45
CA VAL A 53 -17.24 1.68 -2.85
C VAL A 53 -16.58 2.88 -3.52
N ILE A 54 -16.57 4.05 -2.85
CA ILE A 54 -15.91 5.26 -3.35
C ILE A 54 -14.43 4.99 -3.59
N MET A 55 -13.74 4.37 -2.64
CA MET A 55 -12.31 4.06 -2.77
C MET A 55 -12.03 3.03 -3.86
N THR A 56 -12.89 2.03 -4.04
CA THR A 56 -12.77 1.06 -5.14
C THR A 56 -12.91 1.77 -6.49
N ALA A 57 -13.93 2.62 -6.63
CA ALA A 57 -14.17 3.37 -7.87
C ALA A 57 -13.05 4.38 -8.17
N LEU A 58 -12.58 5.13 -7.17
CA LEU A 58 -11.49 6.09 -7.31
C LEU A 58 -10.18 5.38 -7.69
N SER A 59 -9.90 4.22 -7.09
CA SER A 59 -8.73 3.41 -7.41
C SER A 59 -8.82 2.85 -8.83
N ALA A 60 -10.00 2.40 -9.26
CA ALA A 60 -10.23 1.97 -10.64
C ALA A 60 -10.05 3.12 -11.63
N TYR A 61 -10.55 4.31 -11.30
CA TYR A 61 -10.41 5.50 -12.12
C TYR A 61 -8.95 5.87 -12.35
N VAL A 62 -8.14 5.92 -11.28
CA VAL A 62 -6.70 6.18 -11.38
C VAL A 62 -5.98 5.06 -12.14
N PHE A 63 -6.29 3.79 -11.85
CA PHE A 63 -5.63 2.65 -12.48
C PHE A 63 -5.85 2.62 -14.00
N PHE A 64 -7.12 2.68 -14.44
CA PHE A 64 -7.44 2.61 -15.86
C PHE A 64 -7.08 3.90 -16.59
N GLY A 65 -7.31 5.05 -15.98
CA GLY A 65 -7.03 6.35 -16.61
C GLY A 65 -5.54 6.63 -16.75
N MET A 66 -4.79 6.59 -15.65
CA MET A 66 -3.33 6.79 -15.70
C MET A 66 -2.64 5.68 -16.51
N GLY A 67 -3.13 4.44 -16.40
CA GLY A 67 -2.62 3.32 -17.20
C GLY A 67 -2.86 3.51 -18.69
N TYR A 68 -4.04 4.00 -19.08
CA TYR A 68 -4.33 4.32 -20.48
C TYR A 68 -3.36 5.39 -21.02
N ASP A 69 -3.16 6.49 -20.30
CA ASP A 69 -2.27 7.57 -20.73
C ASP A 69 -0.81 7.10 -20.84
N VAL A 70 -0.32 6.32 -19.87
CA VAL A 70 1.02 5.72 -19.94
C VAL A 70 1.14 4.80 -21.15
N ILE A 71 0.13 3.98 -21.45
CA ILE A 71 0.14 3.10 -22.63
C ILE A 71 0.14 3.91 -23.94
N GLN A 72 -0.64 5.00 -24.03
CA GLN A 72 -0.63 5.86 -25.22
C GLN A 72 0.73 6.54 -25.39
N ASN A 73 1.28 7.10 -24.31
CA ASN A 73 2.61 7.70 -24.32
C ASN A 73 3.69 6.68 -24.72
N TRP A 74 3.57 5.44 -24.26
CA TRP A 74 4.52 4.38 -24.62
C TRP A 74 4.42 3.99 -26.09
N LYS A 75 3.18 3.93 -26.62
CA LYS A 75 2.92 3.70 -28.04
C LYS A 75 3.48 4.82 -28.91
N GLU A 76 3.33 6.08 -28.51
CA GLU A 76 3.95 7.24 -29.18
C GLU A 76 5.48 7.12 -29.26
N ASN A 77 6.08 6.35 -28.34
CA ASN A 77 7.51 6.08 -28.27
C ASN A 77 7.88 4.66 -28.71
N ASN A 78 7.10 4.06 -29.62
CA ASN A 78 7.36 2.76 -30.23
C ASN A 78 7.54 1.60 -29.24
N PHE A 79 6.91 1.67 -28.06
CA PHE A 79 7.05 0.68 -27.00
C PHE A 79 8.50 0.43 -26.56
N ASP A 80 9.36 1.46 -26.59
CA ASP A 80 10.75 1.33 -26.15
C ASP A 80 10.82 0.89 -24.66
N PRO A 81 11.33 -0.31 -24.35
CA PRO A 81 11.37 -0.82 -22.98
C PRO A 81 12.34 -0.06 -22.09
N SER A 82 13.31 0.66 -22.66
CA SER A 82 14.28 1.44 -21.88
C SER A 82 13.60 2.55 -21.10
N LEU A 83 12.51 3.13 -21.64
CA LEU A 83 11.73 4.20 -21.01
C LEU A 83 11.07 3.77 -19.69
N ALA A 84 10.87 2.48 -19.46
CA ALA A 84 10.35 2.01 -18.17
C ALA A 84 11.37 2.22 -17.03
N VAL A 85 12.67 2.26 -17.34
CA VAL A 85 13.78 2.37 -16.39
C VAL A 85 14.48 3.73 -16.49
N CYS A 86 14.62 4.25 -17.70
CA CYS A 86 15.30 5.51 -17.99
C CYS A 86 14.51 6.32 -19.00
N ASP A 87 13.85 7.36 -18.51
CA ASP A 87 13.04 8.28 -19.29
C ASP A 87 13.35 9.72 -18.83
N PRO A 88 14.49 10.28 -19.29
CA PRO A 88 14.97 11.59 -18.82
C PRO A 88 14.06 12.74 -19.25
N GLU A 89 13.26 12.54 -20.30
CA GLU A 89 12.29 13.51 -20.80
C GLU A 89 10.88 13.29 -20.22
N LEU A 90 10.71 12.28 -19.35
CA LEU A 90 9.44 11.91 -18.73
C LEU A 90 8.33 11.66 -19.76
N LYS A 91 8.68 11.09 -20.91
CA LYS A 91 7.77 10.78 -22.02
C LYS A 91 6.60 9.91 -21.59
N LEU A 92 6.83 8.88 -20.78
CA LEU A 92 5.78 8.00 -20.29
C LEU A 92 4.86 8.70 -19.29
N SER A 93 5.38 9.70 -18.57
CA SER A 93 4.63 10.49 -17.58
C SER A 93 4.10 11.81 -18.14
N LYS A 94 4.14 12.00 -19.47
CA LYS A 94 3.58 13.18 -20.13
C LYS A 94 2.12 13.37 -19.69
N ASN A 95 1.79 14.58 -19.22
CA ASN A 95 0.48 14.98 -18.68
C ASN A 95 0.02 14.21 -17.41
N ALA A 96 0.93 13.59 -16.67
CA ALA A 96 0.55 12.80 -15.48
C ALA A 96 0.09 13.64 -14.28
N ASP A 97 0.21 14.96 -14.29
CA ASP A 97 -0.09 15.82 -13.12
C ASP A 97 -1.50 15.64 -12.58
N TYR A 98 -2.49 15.57 -13.47
CA TYR A 98 -3.87 15.33 -13.08
C TYR A 98 -4.01 14.01 -12.30
N TRP A 99 -3.38 12.95 -12.78
CA TRP A 99 -3.41 11.63 -12.14
C TRP A 99 -2.68 11.62 -10.80
N PHE A 100 -1.51 12.26 -10.73
CA PHE A 100 -0.79 12.41 -9.47
C PHE A 100 -1.58 13.23 -8.46
N TRP A 101 -2.25 14.31 -8.89
CA TRP A 101 -3.08 15.14 -8.02
C TRP A 101 -4.27 14.34 -7.47
N ILE A 102 -5.03 13.63 -8.31
CA ILE A 102 -6.14 12.80 -7.84
C ILE A 102 -5.65 11.70 -6.90
N PHE A 103 -4.57 11.02 -7.27
CA PHE A 103 -3.98 9.98 -6.43
C PHE A 103 -3.47 10.55 -5.10
N TYR A 104 -2.89 11.75 -5.09
CA TYR A 104 -2.46 12.45 -3.89
C TYR A 104 -3.63 12.81 -2.98
N VAL A 105 -4.68 13.42 -3.53
CA VAL A 105 -5.92 13.75 -2.79
C VAL A 105 -6.55 12.49 -2.20
N SER A 106 -6.52 11.36 -2.92
CA SER A 106 -7.03 10.08 -2.41
C SER A 106 -6.35 9.65 -1.11
N LYS A 107 -5.05 9.97 -0.90
CA LYS A 107 -4.34 9.59 0.33
C LYS A 107 -4.86 10.31 1.57
N PHE A 108 -5.36 11.53 1.42
CA PHE A 108 -6.03 12.22 2.51
C PHE A 108 -7.44 11.67 2.75
N TYR A 109 -8.15 11.30 1.67
CA TYR A 109 -9.46 10.66 1.80
C TYR A 109 -9.36 9.30 2.52
N GLU A 110 -8.28 8.56 2.30
CA GLU A 110 -7.96 7.31 3.00
C GLU A 110 -7.83 7.46 4.53
N TYR A 111 -7.69 8.69 5.07
CA TYR A 111 -7.70 8.89 6.53
C TYR A 111 -9.02 8.49 7.19
N ILE A 112 -10.10 8.47 6.40
CA ILE A 112 -11.41 7.96 6.83
C ILE A 112 -11.31 6.49 7.28
N ASP A 113 -10.39 5.69 6.72
CA ASP A 113 -10.18 4.30 7.18
C ASP A 113 -9.82 4.27 8.66
N THR A 114 -8.86 5.11 9.08
CA THR A 114 -8.45 5.18 10.48
C THR A 114 -9.56 5.74 11.36
N ILE A 115 -10.33 6.73 10.88
CA ILE A 115 -11.49 7.26 11.60
C ILE A 115 -12.52 6.16 11.85
N LEU A 116 -12.90 5.40 10.82
CA LEU A 116 -13.86 4.30 10.92
C LEU A 116 -13.38 3.20 11.89
N LEU A 117 -12.08 2.88 11.88
CA LEU A 117 -11.49 1.94 12.85
C LEU A 117 -11.66 2.45 14.29
N VAL A 118 -11.36 3.72 14.56
CA VAL A 118 -11.48 4.31 15.90
C VAL A 118 -12.94 4.35 16.35
N LEU A 119 -13.87 4.80 15.49
CA LEU A 119 -15.31 4.85 15.80
C LEU A 119 -15.89 3.46 16.11
N ARG A 120 -15.42 2.42 15.42
CA ARG A 120 -15.83 1.02 15.65
C ARG A 120 -15.05 0.33 16.79
N LYS A 121 -14.22 1.06 17.54
CA LYS A 121 -13.31 0.53 18.57
C LYS A 121 -12.44 -0.65 18.09
N LYS A 122 -12.02 -0.61 16.82
CA LYS A 122 -11.07 -1.56 16.24
C LYS A 122 -9.63 -1.06 16.46
N PRO A 123 -8.67 -1.96 16.70
CA PRO A 123 -7.29 -1.56 16.96
C PRO A 123 -6.66 -0.92 15.72
N VAL A 124 -6.18 0.31 15.85
CA VAL A 124 -5.32 0.95 14.85
C VAL A 124 -3.90 0.45 15.06
N ILE A 125 -3.50 -0.54 14.28
CA ILE A 125 -2.15 -1.11 14.37
C ILE A 125 -1.10 -0.13 13.83
N PHE A 126 0.15 -0.24 14.31
CA PHE A 126 1.24 0.63 13.88
C PHE A 126 1.44 0.67 12.37
N LEU A 127 1.40 -0.50 11.70
CA LEU A 127 1.54 -0.58 10.24
C LEU A 127 0.50 0.31 9.51
N HIS A 128 -0.76 0.24 9.94
CA HIS A 128 -1.85 1.04 9.39
C HIS A 128 -1.59 2.54 9.62
N ALA A 129 -1.35 2.92 10.87
CA ALA A 129 -1.14 4.32 11.23
C ALA A 129 0.06 4.93 10.49
N TYR A 130 1.17 4.20 10.41
CA TYR A 130 2.38 4.62 9.71
C TYR A 130 2.15 4.76 8.21
N HIS A 131 1.51 3.77 7.59
CA HIS A 131 1.19 3.79 6.16
C HIS A 131 0.32 4.99 5.79
N HIS A 132 -0.82 5.19 6.46
CA HIS A 132 -1.68 6.34 6.16
C HIS A 132 -1.00 7.67 6.48
N PHE A 133 -0.17 7.75 7.52
CA PHE A 133 0.56 8.98 7.80
C PHE A 133 1.54 9.35 6.67
N ILE A 134 2.33 8.40 6.18
CA ILE A 134 3.47 8.69 5.30
C ILE A 134 3.13 8.65 3.80
N THR A 135 2.07 7.95 3.39
CA THR A 135 1.76 7.76 1.96
C THR A 135 1.54 9.06 1.19
N ALA A 136 0.91 10.08 1.82
CA ALA A 136 0.76 11.39 1.20
C ALA A 136 2.12 12.02 0.83
N SER A 137 3.14 11.91 1.69
CA SER A 137 4.47 12.46 1.40
C SER A 137 5.23 11.68 0.35
N ILE A 138 4.98 10.38 0.22
CA ILE A 138 5.54 9.55 -0.86
C ILE A 138 5.01 10.04 -2.21
N VAL A 139 3.69 10.19 -2.33
CA VAL A 139 3.06 10.65 -3.58
C VAL A 139 3.48 12.07 -3.90
N TRP A 140 3.52 12.96 -2.90
CA TRP A 140 3.97 14.33 -3.07
C TRP A 140 5.42 14.40 -3.58
N ALA A 141 6.34 13.64 -2.97
CA ALA A 141 7.73 13.60 -3.43
C ALA A 141 7.86 13.05 -4.86
N ALA A 142 7.12 12.00 -5.20
CA ALA A 142 7.10 11.44 -6.55
C ALA A 142 6.52 12.42 -7.59
N TRP A 143 5.60 13.28 -7.16
CA TRP A 143 4.96 14.25 -8.04
C TRP A 143 5.78 15.53 -8.24
N ILE A 144 6.36 16.08 -7.16
CA ILE A 144 7.18 17.30 -7.21
C ILE A 144 8.57 17.03 -7.82
N PHE A 145 9.14 15.86 -7.56
CA PHE A 145 10.46 15.48 -8.03
C PHE A 145 10.34 14.24 -8.93
N PRO A 146 9.85 14.42 -10.17
CA PRO A 146 9.52 13.33 -11.08
C PRO A 146 10.76 12.57 -11.52
N GLY A 147 10.61 11.27 -11.74
CA GLY A 147 11.61 10.37 -12.29
C GLY A 147 10.96 9.42 -13.30
N ALA A 148 11.80 8.74 -14.08
CA ALA A 148 11.41 7.89 -15.20
C ALA A 148 10.26 6.91 -14.88
N SER A 149 10.27 6.34 -13.68
CA SER A 149 9.37 5.27 -13.26
C SER A 149 8.33 5.70 -12.22
N ASN A 150 8.13 7.00 -12.00
CA ASN A 150 7.27 7.48 -10.90
C ASN A 150 5.79 7.10 -11.08
N TRP A 151 5.35 6.81 -12.30
CA TRP A 151 4.00 6.34 -12.63
C TRP A 151 3.70 4.91 -12.12
N VAL A 152 4.73 4.08 -11.90
CA VAL A 152 4.56 2.67 -11.51
C VAL A 152 3.95 2.55 -10.12
N GLY A 153 4.40 3.39 -9.18
CA GLY A 153 3.90 3.39 -7.80
C GLY A 153 2.38 3.62 -7.73
N PRO A 154 1.87 4.74 -8.26
CA PRO A 154 0.44 5.04 -8.30
C PRO A 154 -0.40 3.96 -9.00
N ILE A 155 -0.02 3.52 -10.20
CA ILE A 155 -0.79 2.52 -10.96
C ILE A 155 -0.85 1.20 -10.20
N THR A 156 0.30 0.69 -9.75
CA THR A 156 0.33 -0.60 -9.03
C THR A 156 -0.39 -0.51 -7.68
N ASN A 157 -0.28 0.61 -6.95
CA ASN A 157 -1.03 0.80 -5.71
C ASN A 157 -2.54 0.88 -5.96
N ALA A 158 -2.98 1.63 -6.97
CA ALA A 158 -4.37 1.74 -7.35
C ALA A 158 -4.96 0.37 -7.71
N PHE A 159 -4.23 -0.46 -8.47
CA PHE A 159 -4.63 -1.84 -8.74
C PHE A 159 -4.86 -2.66 -7.46
N VAL A 160 -3.91 -2.61 -6.52
CA VAL A 160 -4.04 -3.32 -5.25
C VAL A 160 -5.20 -2.78 -4.41
N HIS A 161 -5.41 -1.46 -4.43
CA HIS A 161 -6.50 -0.81 -3.68
C HIS A 161 -7.88 -1.20 -4.21
N ILE A 162 -8.07 -1.40 -5.52
CA ILE A 162 -9.32 -1.95 -6.07
C ILE A 162 -9.69 -3.25 -5.35
N TRP A 163 -8.76 -4.19 -5.29
CA TRP A 163 -9.00 -5.50 -4.66
C TRP A 163 -9.07 -5.43 -3.14
N MET A 164 -8.29 -4.56 -2.51
CA MET A 164 -8.29 -4.38 -1.06
C MET A 164 -9.62 -3.82 -0.55
N TYR A 165 -10.14 -2.75 -1.15
CA TYR A 165 -11.41 -2.15 -0.74
C TYR A 165 -12.61 -3.01 -1.12
N ALA A 166 -12.57 -3.69 -2.28
CA ALA A 166 -13.56 -4.70 -2.62
C ALA A 166 -13.59 -5.84 -1.57
N TYR A 167 -12.42 -6.29 -1.11
CA TYR A 167 -12.32 -7.28 -0.03
C TYR A 167 -12.87 -6.75 1.30
N TYR A 168 -12.59 -5.51 1.69
CA TYR A 168 -13.11 -4.94 2.93
C TYR A 168 -14.63 -4.84 2.94
N MET A 169 -15.24 -4.49 1.81
CA MET A 169 -16.69 -4.56 1.66
C MET A 169 -17.20 -6.01 1.74
N ALA A 170 -16.58 -6.93 1.00
CA ALA A 170 -17.00 -8.33 0.97
C ALA A 170 -16.82 -9.06 2.32
N ALA A 171 -15.85 -8.65 3.14
CA ALA A 171 -15.59 -9.23 4.46
C ALA A 171 -16.78 -9.04 5.42
N ASP A 172 -17.53 -7.94 5.31
CA ASP A 172 -18.74 -7.70 6.10
C ASP A 172 -19.91 -8.62 5.66
N PHE A 173 -19.83 -9.23 4.48
CA PHE A 173 -20.76 -10.27 3.99
C PHE A 173 -20.29 -11.71 4.26
N GLY A 174 -19.29 -11.90 5.13
CA GLY A 174 -18.84 -13.24 5.53
C GLY A 174 -17.76 -13.85 4.65
N LEU A 175 -17.11 -13.08 3.77
CA LEU A 175 -16.00 -13.57 2.96
C LEU A 175 -14.84 -14.05 3.85
N SER A 176 -14.28 -15.22 3.54
CA SER A 176 -13.33 -15.89 4.42
C SER A 176 -12.04 -15.10 4.64
N ARG A 177 -11.44 -15.26 5.84
CA ARG A 177 -10.14 -14.68 6.20
C ARG A 177 -8.99 -15.12 5.26
N LYS A 178 -9.14 -16.21 4.49
CA LYS A 178 -8.14 -16.67 3.51
C LYS A 178 -7.96 -15.66 2.37
N TRP A 179 -9.02 -14.96 1.96
CA TRP A 179 -8.96 -13.92 0.92
C TRP A 179 -8.06 -12.75 1.33
N GLY A 180 -8.16 -12.32 2.58
CA GLY A 180 -7.26 -11.31 3.14
C GLY A 180 -5.78 -11.73 3.08
N ALA A 181 -5.48 -13.03 3.07
CA ALA A 181 -4.12 -13.52 2.87
C ALA A 181 -3.58 -13.31 1.46
N TYR A 182 -4.42 -13.51 0.45
CA TYR A 182 -4.07 -13.21 -0.94
C TYR A 182 -3.86 -11.73 -1.16
N ILE A 183 -4.70 -10.85 -0.58
CA ILE A 183 -4.51 -9.39 -0.67
C ILE A 183 -3.13 -8.97 -0.15
N THR A 184 -2.71 -9.48 1.02
CA THR A 184 -1.38 -9.15 1.55
C THR A 184 -0.24 -9.68 0.67
N LYS A 185 -0.41 -10.84 0.04
CA LYS A 185 0.59 -11.36 -0.91
C LYS A 185 0.73 -10.43 -2.13
N ILE A 186 -0.39 -9.96 -2.68
CA ILE A 186 -0.39 -9.00 -3.78
C ILE A 186 0.31 -7.69 -3.36
N GLN A 187 0.04 -7.17 -2.16
CA GLN A 187 0.74 -6.00 -1.60
C GLN A 187 2.26 -6.22 -1.48
N LEU A 188 2.69 -7.38 -0.99
CA LEU A 188 4.11 -7.72 -0.91
C LEU A 188 4.76 -7.80 -2.29
N THR A 189 4.09 -8.42 -3.26
CA THR A 189 4.54 -8.49 -4.65
C THR A 189 4.67 -7.09 -5.26
N GLN A 190 3.72 -6.19 -5.00
CA GLN A 190 3.78 -4.80 -5.42
C GLN A 190 5.06 -4.11 -4.89
N PHE A 191 5.33 -4.19 -3.59
CA PHE A 191 6.53 -3.56 -3.01
C PHE A 191 7.83 -4.15 -3.56
N MET A 192 7.91 -5.48 -3.71
CA MET A 192 9.09 -6.12 -4.31
C MET A 192 9.31 -5.68 -5.76
N GLY A 193 8.24 -5.58 -6.56
CA GLY A 193 8.30 -5.09 -7.93
C GLY A 193 8.77 -3.64 -8.01
N CYS A 194 8.24 -2.75 -7.16
CA CYS A 194 8.71 -1.37 -7.08
C CYS A 194 10.19 -1.32 -6.70
N ILE A 195 10.63 -2.03 -5.65
CA ILE A 195 12.04 -2.02 -5.23
C ILE A 195 12.95 -2.51 -6.35
N ALA A 196 12.59 -3.60 -7.03
CA ALA A 196 13.37 -4.13 -8.14
C ALA A 196 13.51 -3.10 -9.27
N LEU A 197 12.41 -2.43 -9.64
CA LEU A 197 12.45 -1.39 -10.66
C LEU A 197 13.31 -0.20 -10.24
N TRP A 198 13.15 0.30 -9.01
CA TRP A 198 13.96 1.41 -8.50
C TRP A 198 15.44 1.05 -8.38
N ALA A 199 15.78 -0.20 -8.13
CA ALA A 199 17.16 -0.68 -8.22
C ALA A 199 17.68 -0.63 -9.67
N CYS A 200 16.87 -1.02 -10.66
CA CYS A 200 17.23 -0.86 -12.08
C CYS A 200 17.42 0.61 -12.47
N VAL A 201 16.54 1.51 -12.00
CA VAL A 201 16.69 2.97 -12.21
C VAL A 201 18.02 3.44 -11.61
N GLY A 202 18.31 3.06 -10.36
CA GLY A 202 19.56 3.43 -9.69
C GLY A 202 20.81 2.92 -10.40
N LEU A 203 20.78 1.71 -10.98
CA LEU A 203 21.86 1.19 -11.81
C LEU A 203 22.00 1.95 -13.13
N ALA A 204 20.89 2.34 -13.76
CA ALA A 204 20.89 3.13 -15.00
C ALA A 204 21.39 4.56 -14.81
N MET A 205 21.42 5.08 -13.59
CA MET A 205 22.00 6.40 -13.26
C MET A 205 23.54 6.39 -13.25
N ILE A 206 24.20 5.21 -13.19
CA ILE A 206 25.66 5.09 -12.98
C ILE A 206 26.48 5.39 -14.25
N PRO A 207 26.20 4.76 -15.41
CA PRO A 207 26.89 5.08 -16.63
C PRO A 207 26.39 6.46 -17.09
N ASP A 208 27.30 7.37 -17.40
CA ASP A 208 27.06 8.63 -18.13
C ASP A 208 26.06 9.69 -17.59
N ASN A 209 25.34 9.44 -16.49
CA ASN A 209 24.36 10.38 -15.91
C ASN A 209 23.23 10.78 -16.88
N SER A 210 22.96 9.98 -17.93
CA SER A 210 21.86 10.22 -18.89
C SER A 210 20.48 10.11 -18.24
N CYS A 211 20.31 9.18 -17.30
CA CYS A 211 19.06 8.96 -16.59
C CYS A 211 18.99 9.83 -15.33
N LYS A 212 18.58 11.10 -15.46
CA LYS A 212 18.49 12.00 -14.29
C LYS A 212 17.18 11.79 -13.53
N THR A 213 17.27 11.19 -12.35
CA THR A 213 16.19 11.20 -11.35
C THR A 213 16.64 12.03 -10.15
N PRO A 214 15.80 12.95 -9.62
CA PRO A 214 16.14 13.70 -8.42
C PRO A 214 16.50 12.78 -7.24
N ALA A 215 17.65 13.03 -6.60
CA ALA A 215 18.17 12.17 -5.54
C ALA A 215 17.24 12.15 -4.33
N GLU A 216 16.52 13.24 -4.09
CA GLU A 216 15.58 13.44 -3.00
C GLU A 216 14.40 12.48 -3.12
N SER A 217 13.69 12.44 -4.26
CA SER A 217 12.59 11.49 -4.46
C SER A 217 13.10 10.06 -4.52
N PHE A 218 14.20 9.80 -5.23
CA PHE A 218 14.77 8.46 -5.32
C PHE A 218 15.05 7.88 -3.94
N SER A 219 15.79 8.62 -3.11
CA SER A 219 16.19 8.17 -1.77
C SER A 219 14.98 8.02 -0.85
N TRP A 220 14.04 8.97 -0.91
CA TRP A 220 12.82 8.92 -0.10
C TRP A 220 11.95 7.71 -0.45
N LEU A 221 11.68 7.48 -1.73
CA LEU A 221 10.85 6.35 -2.18
C LEU A 221 11.52 5.01 -1.85
N CYS A 222 12.83 4.86 -2.08
CA CYS A 222 13.57 3.66 -1.74
C CYS A 222 13.46 3.33 -0.25
N LEU A 223 13.70 4.33 0.62
CA LEU A 223 13.58 4.17 2.07
C LEU A 223 12.19 3.68 2.46
N GLN A 224 11.14 4.31 1.93
CA GLN A 224 9.76 4.00 2.30
C GLN A 224 9.32 2.62 1.81
N TYR A 225 9.71 2.21 0.60
CA TYR A 225 9.40 0.86 0.11
C TYR A 225 10.08 -0.24 0.92
N VAL A 226 11.32 -0.03 1.38
CA VAL A 226 12.01 -0.98 2.28
C VAL A 226 11.28 -1.09 3.62
N ILE A 227 10.86 0.05 4.20
CA ILE A 227 10.11 0.06 5.46
C ILE A 227 8.76 -0.65 5.28
N PHE A 228 8.02 -0.38 4.21
CA PHE A 228 6.75 -1.06 3.93
C PHE A 228 6.94 -2.57 3.75
N LEU A 229 7.94 -3.01 2.98
CA LEU A 229 8.24 -4.42 2.81
C LEU A 229 8.51 -5.10 4.17
N TYR A 230 9.31 -4.47 5.03
CA TYR A 230 9.58 -4.96 6.38
C TYR A 230 8.29 -5.07 7.22
N LEU A 231 7.49 -4.00 7.28
CA LEU A 231 6.30 -3.95 8.12
C LEU A 231 5.21 -4.93 7.64
N PHE A 232 4.98 -5.03 6.32
CA PHE A 232 4.01 -5.98 5.76
C PHE A 232 4.47 -7.42 5.91
N ARG A 233 5.77 -7.72 5.75
CA ARG A 233 6.31 -9.06 5.99
C ARG A 233 6.18 -9.47 7.46
N ARG A 234 6.43 -8.55 8.39
CA ARG A 234 6.18 -8.76 9.83
C ARG A 234 4.71 -8.99 10.13
N PHE A 235 3.81 -8.25 9.48
CA PHE A 235 2.36 -8.44 9.63
C PHE A 235 1.90 -9.81 9.12
N ASP A 236 2.32 -10.20 7.92
CA ASP A 236 1.97 -11.50 7.33
C ASP A 236 2.54 -12.67 8.16
N SER A 237 3.79 -12.55 8.60
CA SER A 237 4.42 -13.54 9.49
C SER A 237 3.66 -13.69 10.81
N LYS A 238 3.23 -12.60 11.45
CA LYS A 238 2.40 -12.69 12.67
C LYS A 238 1.03 -13.31 12.42
N ARG A 239 0.45 -13.07 11.24
CA ARG A 239 -0.85 -13.63 10.87
C ARG A 239 -0.77 -15.15 10.60
N ASN A 240 0.28 -15.59 9.90
CA ASN A 240 0.47 -16.98 9.50
C ASN A 240 1.23 -17.80 10.57
N GLY A 241 1.99 -17.14 11.44
CA GLY A 241 2.83 -17.73 12.49
C GLY A 241 2.07 -18.16 13.75
N LYS A 242 0.75 -17.97 13.82
CA LYS A 242 -0.13 -18.68 14.77
C LYS A 242 -0.62 -20.00 14.17
N LYS A 243 0.30 -20.93 13.91
CA LYS A 243 -0.02 -22.36 14.07
C LYS A 243 0.43 -22.72 15.47
N PRO A 244 -0.46 -23.10 16.42
CA PRO A 244 0.03 -23.72 17.64
C PRO A 244 0.77 -24.99 17.22
N ALA A 245 2.05 -25.09 17.58
CA ALA A 245 2.86 -26.30 17.47
C ALA A 245 2.37 -27.42 18.42
N ALA A 246 1.07 -27.46 18.73
CA ALA A 246 0.47 -28.41 19.66
C ALA A 246 -0.20 -29.60 18.94
N ALA A 247 -0.32 -29.58 17.60
CA ALA A 247 -0.92 -30.69 16.85
C ALA A 247 0.08 -31.79 16.46
N THR A 248 1.40 -31.57 16.65
CA THR A 248 2.43 -32.59 16.38
C THR A 248 2.84 -33.35 17.65
N ALA A 249 2.65 -32.77 18.83
CA ALA A 249 2.98 -33.45 20.10
C ALA A 249 1.95 -34.54 20.49
N THR A 250 0.67 -34.38 20.13
CA THR A 250 -0.37 -35.36 20.49
C THR A 250 -0.26 -36.67 19.70
N LYS A 251 0.35 -36.66 18.50
CA LYS A 251 0.61 -37.90 17.74
C LYS A 251 1.82 -38.70 18.25
N SER A 252 2.78 -38.05 18.90
CA SER A 252 3.94 -38.74 19.49
C SER A 252 3.59 -39.44 20.81
N VAL A 253 2.76 -38.81 21.65
CA VAL A 253 2.35 -39.43 22.93
C VAL A 253 1.34 -40.56 22.72
N ALA A 254 0.40 -40.43 21.77
CA ALA A 254 -0.55 -41.50 21.44
C ALA A 254 0.13 -42.73 20.80
N ALA A 255 1.21 -42.55 20.03
CA ALA A 255 1.98 -43.66 19.46
C ALA A 255 2.85 -44.37 20.50
N SER A 256 3.34 -43.66 21.52
CA SER A 256 4.11 -44.26 22.63
C SER A 256 3.21 -45.02 23.62
N ALA A 257 1.98 -44.57 23.85
CA ALA A 257 1.04 -45.24 24.75
C ALA A 257 0.50 -46.56 24.17
N ALA A 258 0.25 -46.61 22.84
CA ALA A 258 -0.22 -47.83 22.16
C ALA A 258 0.87 -48.91 22.01
N GLY A 259 2.16 -48.54 22.10
CA GLY A 259 3.27 -49.51 22.04
C GLY A 259 3.44 -50.33 23.32
N ASN A 260 3.22 -49.72 24.48
CA ASN A 260 3.43 -50.38 25.77
C ASN A 260 2.27 -51.33 26.16
N GLU A 261 1.04 -51.06 25.70
CA GLU A 261 -0.13 -51.91 26.01
C GLU A 261 -0.11 -53.27 25.27
N VAL A 262 0.64 -53.37 24.17
CA VAL A 262 0.76 -54.60 23.37
C VAL A 262 1.87 -55.52 23.91
N GLU A 263 2.87 -54.97 24.61
CA GLU A 263 3.99 -55.75 25.14
C GLU A 263 3.63 -56.42 26.48
N ASP A 264 2.77 -55.80 27.30
CA ASP A 264 2.32 -56.36 28.58
C ASP A 264 1.35 -57.55 28.42
N LYS A 265 0.56 -57.57 27.34
CA LYS A 265 -0.37 -58.68 27.04
C LYS A 265 0.28 -59.93 26.43
N LYS A 266 1.61 -59.95 26.25
CA LYS A 266 2.36 -61.11 25.74
C LYS A 266 3.21 -61.81 26.81
N ARG A 267 3.14 -61.39 28.07
CA ARG A 267 3.97 -61.93 29.17
C ARG A 267 3.18 -62.56 30.33
N GLU A 268 1.87 -62.77 30.18
CA GLU A 268 1.05 -63.62 31.07
C GLU A 268 0.50 -64.84 30.33
#